data_AF-A0A2E0CN76-F1
#
_entry.id   AF-A0A2E0CN76-F1
#
_cell.length_a   1.000
_cell.length_b   1.000
_cell.length_c   1.000
_cell.angle_alpha   90.00
_cell.angle_beta   90.00
_cell.angle_gamma   90.00
#
_symmetry.space_group_name_H-M   'P 1'
#
loop_
_entity.id
_entity.type
_entity.pdbx_description
1 polymer ?
#
loop_
_entity_poly.entity_id
_entity_poly.type
_entity_poly.pdbx_seq_one_letter_code
_entity_poly.pdbx_strand_id
1 'polypeptide(L)'
;MQSYQLKIKLNKKIKLQIGKLGEFLLKKGIYIYTGSAKKNIDSRIKRHLCNKKKLHWHIDYLLLNKNVKVIDVNKSNKFECDLNKETEGEIIIHGFGSSDCEAGCKSHLKFKLL
;
A
#
# COMPACT_ATOMS: atom_id res chain seq x y z
N MET A 1 2.90 -12.73 13.91
CA MET A 1 2.80 -11.54 13.02
C MET A 1 1.88 -11.93 11.88
N GLN A 2 0.90 -11.10 11.53
CA GLN A 2 -0.02 -11.37 10.43
C GLN A 2 0.12 -10.30 9.36
N SER A 3 -0.10 -10.67 8.11
CA SER A 3 -0.01 -9.78 6.96
C SER A 3 -1.39 -9.53 6.37
N TYR A 4 -1.51 -8.44 5.63
CA TYR A 4 -2.71 -8.11 4.88
C TYR A 4 -2.34 -7.46 3.55
N GLN A 5 -3.28 -7.50 2.63
CA GLN A 5 -3.23 -6.76 1.39
C GLN A 5 -4.44 -5.86 1.26
N LEU A 6 -4.19 -4.62 0.83
CA LEU A 6 -5.23 -3.70 0.40
C LEU A 6 -5.26 -3.71 -1.12
N LYS A 7 -6.39 -4.10 -1.71
CA LYS A 7 -6.65 -3.90 -3.15
C LYS A 7 -7.24 -2.52 -3.33
N ILE A 8 -6.55 -1.69 -4.09
CA ILE A 8 -6.82 -0.26 -4.19
C ILE A 8 -7.08 0.09 -5.64
N LYS A 9 -8.19 0.79 -5.90
CA LYS A 9 -8.54 1.31 -7.23
C LYS A 9 -8.26 2.81 -7.26
N LEU A 10 -7.48 3.24 -8.25
CA LEU A 10 -7.29 4.64 -8.59
C LEU A 10 -8.07 4.95 -9.86
N ASN A 11 -9.05 5.85 -9.77
CA ASN A 11 -10.02 6.08 -10.85
C ASN A 11 -9.52 6.99 -11.98
N LYS A 12 -8.48 7.78 -11.73
CA LYS A 12 -7.84 8.65 -12.72
C LYS A 12 -6.36 8.85 -12.40
N LYS A 13 -5.58 9.29 -13.39
CA LYS A 13 -4.18 9.68 -13.19
C LYS A 13 -4.10 10.83 -12.17
N ILE A 14 -3.18 10.74 -11.19
CA ILE A 14 -2.97 11.78 -10.17
C ILE A 14 -1.48 12.05 -9.99
N LYS A 15 -1.14 13.29 -9.65
CA LYS A 15 0.18 13.68 -9.13
C LYS A 15 0.06 13.74 -7.60
N LEU A 16 1.00 13.13 -6.88
CA LEU A 16 0.90 12.99 -5.42
C LEU A 16 2.28 13.09 -4.78
N GLN A 17 2.42 13.99 -3.80
CA GLN A 17 3.57 14.02 -2.89
C GLN A 17 3.41 12.96 -1.81
N ILE A 18 4.39 12.05 -1.66
CA ILE A 18 4.37 10.97 -0.68
C ILE A 18 5.51 11.20 0.32
N GLY A 19 5.21 11.97 1.37
CA GLY A 19 6.17 12.26 2.45
C GLY A 19 7.55 12.67 1.92
N LYS A 20 8.59 11.99 2.42
CA LYS A 20 9.99 12.17 2.00
C LYS A 20 10.38 11.36 0.75
N LEU A 21 9.53 10.47 0.24
CA LEU A 21 9.81 9.73 -1.00
C LEU A 21 9.79 10.65 -2.23
N GLY A 22 9.07 11.78 -2.15
CA GLY A 22 8.98 12.76 -3.22
C GLY A 22 7.62 12.73 -3.93
N GLU A 23 7.60 13.29 -5.13
CA GLU A 23 6.39 13.45 -5.93
C GLU A 23 6.34 12.42 -7.05
N PHE A 24 5.16 11.80 -7.23
CA PHE A 24 4.96 10.73 -8.21
C PHE A 24 3.73 10.97 -9.06
N LEU A 25 3.80 10.52 -10.32
CA LEU A 25 2.69 10.53 -11.25
C LEU A 25 2.09 9.12 -11.35
N LEU A 26 0.97 8.92 -10.66
CA LEU A 26 0.30 7.62 -10.54
C LEU A 26 -0.72 7.43 -11.66
N LYS A 27 -0.64 6.30 -12.36
CA LYS A 27 -1.56 5.92 -13.44
C LYS A 27 -2.88 5.39 -12.87
N LYS A 28 -3.99 5.59 -13.60
CA LYS A 28 -5.27 4.90 -13.32
C LYS A 28 -5.03 3.38 -13.36
N GLY A 29 -5.61 2.63 -12.42
CA GLY A 29 -5.51 1.17 -12.39
C GLY A 29 -5.69 0.60 -10.99
N ILE A 30 -5.20 -0.63 -10.80
CA ILE A 30 -5.25 -1.35 -9.52
C ILE A 30 -3.87 -1.34 -8.87
N TYR A 31 -3.89 -1.18 -7.56
CA TYR A 31 -2.72 -1.18 -6.71
C TYR A 31 -2.92 -2.21 -5.61
N ILE A 32 -1.89 -3.00 -5.32
CA ILE A 32 -1.87 -3.91 -4.19
C ILE A 32 -0.82 -3.41 -3.21
N TYR A 33 -1.25 -3.05 -2.01
CA TYR A 33 -0.34 -2.72 -0.92
C TYR A 33 -0.28 -3.89 0.05
N THR A 34 0.92 -4.39 0.33
CA THR A 34 1.16 -5.43 1.33
C THR A 34 1.68 -4.80 2.61
N GLY A 35 1.11 -5.17 3.75
CA GLY A 35 1.55 -4.68 5.06
C GLY A 35 1.40 -5.74 6.15
N SER A 36 1.99 -5.50 7.31
CA SER A 36 1.82 -6.39 8.48
C SER A 36 1.47 -5.68 9.78
N ALA A 37 1.07 -6.47 10.76
CA ALA A 37 0.87 -6.06 12.13
C ALA A 37 1.41 -7.13 13.10
N LYS A 38 2.19 -6.68 14.09
CA LYS A 38 2.62 -7.54 15.22
C LYS A 38 1.44 -7.93 16.12
N LYS A 39 0.55 -6.97 16.39
CA LYS A 39 -0.69 -7.13 17.18
C LYS A 39 -1.83 -6.37 16.51
N ASN A 40 -3.07 -6.82 16.71
CA ASN A 40 -4.30 -6.12 16.30
C ASN A 40 -4.35 -5.69 14.82
N ILE A 41 -4.24 -6.67 13.91
CA ILE A 41 -4.31 -6.43 12.45
C ILE A 41 -5.58 -5.67 12.05
N ASP A 42 -6.71 -5.94 12.71
CA ASP A 42 -7.98 -5.26 12.46
C ASP A 42 -7.94 -3.77 12.79
N SER A 43 -7.25 -3.37 13.86
CA SER A 43 -7.06 -1.95 14.18
C SER A 43 -6.24 -1.24 13.11
N ARG A 44 -5.20 -1.90 12.58
CA ARG A 44 -4.38 -1.36 11.49
C ARG A 44 -5.17 -1.24 10.18
N ILE A 45 -5.94 -2.26 9.82
CA ILE A 45 -6.84 -2.21 8.66
C ILE A 45 -7.89 -1.11 8.83
N LYS A 46 -8.55 -1.04 10.00
CA LYS A 46 -9.55 0.01 10.29
C LYS A 46 -8.96 1.41 10.17
N ARG A 47 -7.72 1.61 10.61
CA ARG A 47 -7.00 2.87 10.40
C ARG A 47 -6.79 3.17 8.90
N HIS A 48 -6.39 2.19 8.10
CA HIS A 48 -6.25 2.37 6.65
C HIS A 48 -7.56 2.75 5.97
N LEU A 49 -8.69 2.22 6.43
CA LEU A 49 -10.02 2.54 5.90
C LEU A 49 -10.61 3.85 6.43
N CYS A 50 -10.02 4.46 7.46
CA CYS A 50 -10.50 5.73 8.02
C CYS A 50 -10.00 6.95 7.24
N ASN A 51 -10.87 7.88 6.86
CA ASN A 51 -10.46 9.11 6.17
C ASN A 51 -9.94 10.21 7.11
N LYS A 52 -10.29 10.16 8.41
CA LYS A 52 -9.83 11.13 9.41
C LYS A 52 -8.65 10.56 10.19
N LYS A 53 -7.43 10.78 9.69
CA LYS A 53 -6.18 10.32 10.32
C LYS A 53 -5.00 11.23 10.00
N LYS A 54 -4.01 11.27 10.89
CA LYS A 54 -2.69 11.83 10.59
C LYS A 54 -1.97 10.92 9.60
N LEU A 55 -1.20 11.49 8.68
CA LEU A 55 -0.33 10.75 7.76
C LEU A 55 0.85 10.14 8.55
N HIS A 56 0.95 8.81 8.55
CA HIS A 56 2.03 8.09 9.22
C HIS A 56 2.80 7.23 8.22
N TRP A 57 2.10 6.45 7.40
CA TRP A 57 2.72 5.56 6.43
C TRP A 57 2.58 6.09 5.01
N HIS A 58 3.44 5.68 4.08
CA HIS A 58 3.35 6.06 2.67
C HIS A 58 1.96 5.76 2.08
N ILE A 59 1.34 4.65 2.48
CA ILE A 59 -0.01 4.28 2.05
C ILE A 59 -1.10 5.27 2.48
N ASP A 60 -0.90 6.00 3.59
CA ASP A 60 -1.86 7.01 4.05
C ASP A 60 -2.00 8.15 3.02
N TYR A 61 -0.91 8.56 2.37
CA TYR A 61 -0.93 9.61 1.34
C TYR A 61 -1.78 9.20 0.13
N LEU A 62 -1.67 7.94 -0.28
CA LEU A 62 -2.45 7.40 -1.39
C LEU A 62 -3.93 7.26 -1.01
N LEU A 63 -4.21 6.66 0.14
CA LEU A 63 -5.58 6.34 0.57
C LEU A 63 -6.43 7.58 0.90
N LEU A 64 -5.82 8.70 1.28
CA LEU A 64 -6.55 9.94 1.55
C LEU A 64 -6.89 10.75 0.28
N ASN A 65 -6.42 10.34 -0.90
CA ASN A 65 -6.80 11.00 -2.14
C ASN A 65 -8.24 10.63 -2.53
N LYS A 66 -9.08 11.63 -2.82
CA LYS A 66 -10.51 11.43 -3.19
C LYS A 66 -10.76 10.52 -4.40
N ASN A 67 -9.75 10.27 -5.24
CA ASN A 67 -9.87 9.42 -6.42
C ASN A 67 -9.46 7.96 -6.16
N VAL A 68 -9.02 7.66 -4.95
CA VAL A 68 -8.54 6.35 -4.50
C VAL A 68 -9.62 5.70 -3.64
N LYS A 69 -9.84 4.39 -3.84
CA LYS A 69 -10.73 3.58 -3.00
C LYS A 69 -10.07 2.24 -2.69
N VAL A 70 -10.13 1.81 -1.43
CA VAL A 70 -9.89 0.39 -1.10
C VAL A 70 -11.14 -0.38 -1.52
N ILE A 71 -10.97 -1.38 -2.38
CA ILE A 71 -12.07 -2.19 -2.92
C ILE A 71 -12.10 -3.60 -2.33
N ASP A 72 -11.00 -4.04 -1.71
CA ASP A 72 -10.92 -5.33 -1.04
C ASP A 72 -9.77 -5.36 -0.01
N VAL A 73 -9.89 -6.21 1.01
CA VAL A 73 -8.88 -6.43 2.04
C VAL A 73 -8.75 -7.92 2.33
N ASN A 74 -7.55 -8.47 2.08
CA ASN A 74 -7.26 -9.88 2.33
C ASN A 74 -6.24 -10.02 3.46
N LYS A 75 -6.55 -10.82 4.49
CA LYS A 75 -5.59 -11.20 5.54
C LYS A 75 -4.85 -12.47 5.12
N SER A 76 -3.61 -12.61 5.56
CA SER A 76 -2.77 -13.77 5.27
C SER A 76 -1.87 -14.11 6.45
N ASN A 77 -1.62 -15.42 6.62
CA ASN A 77 -0.67 -15.95 7.59
C ASN A 77 0.77 -15.94 7.07
N LYS A 78 1.01 -15.60 5.79
CA LYS A 78 2.35 -15.45 5.23
C LYS A 78 3.05 -14.23 5.83
N PHE A 79 4.38 -14.28 5.93
CA PHE A 79 5.17 -13.10 6.27
C PHE A 79 5.03 -12.03 5.18
N GLU A 80 5.15 -10.76 5.58
CA GLU A 80 4.85 -9.60 4.73
C GLU A 80 5.67 -9.61 3.43
N CYS A 81 6.97 -9.86 3.55
CA CYS A 81 7.88 -9.84 2.42
C CYS A 81 7.63 -11.00 1.46
N ASP A 82 7.31 -12.19 1.99
CA ASP A 82 7.00 -13.36 1.16
C ASP A 82 5.69 -13.15 0.40
N LEU A 83 4.66 -12.68 1.09
CA LEU A 83 3.39 -12.30 0.46
C LEU A 83 3.58 -11.22 -0.61
N ASN A 84 4.40 -10.20 -0.33
CA ASN A 84 4.70 -9.13 -1.28
C ASN A 84 5.49 -9.61 -2.51
N LYS A 85 6.40 -10.59 -2.34
CA LYS A 85 7.18 -11.19 -3.43
C LYS A 85 6.31 -12.03 -4.36
N GLU A 86 5.39 -12.80 -3.79
CA GLU A 86 4.40 -13.60 -4.55
C GLU A 86 3.35 -12.73 -5.25
N THR A 87 3.21 -11.47 -4.84
CA THR A 87 2.26 -10.54 -5.44
C THR A 87 2.82 -9.99 -6.75
N GLU A 88 2.20 -10.43 -7.84
CA GLU A 88 2.48 -9.89 -9.17
C GLU A 88 2.17 -8.39 -9.25
N GLY A 89 2.82 -7.73 -10.22
CA GLY A 89 2.61 -6.33 -10.54
C GLY A 89 3.91 -5.55 -10.62
N GLU A 90 3.83 -4.39 -11.26
CA GLU A 90 4.95 -3.50 -11.47
C GLU A 90 5.29 -2.72 -10.19
N ILE A 91 6.58 -2.52 -9.95
CA ILE A 91 7.06 -1.58 -8.94
C ILE A 91 7.16 -0.21 -9.60
N ILE A 92 6.29 0.70 -9.20
CA ILE A 92 6.26 2.06 -9.76
C ILE A 92 6.80 3.14 -8.81
N ILE A 93 6.97 2.81 -7.52
CA ILE A 93 7.56 3.70 -6.51
C ILE A 93 8.55 2.88 -5.67
N HIS A 94 9.84 3.12 -5.86
CA HIS A 94 10.87 2.51 -5.03
C HIS A 94 10.81 3.05 -3.58
N GLY A 95 11.02 2.17 -2.61
CA GLY A 95 10.98 2.48 -1.17
C GLY A 95 9.57 2.60 -0.57
N PHE A 96 8.50 2.37 -1.34
CA PHE A 96 7.14 2.51 -0.83
C PHE A 96 6.80 1.41 0.16
N GLY A 97 6.80 1.74 1.45
CA GLY A 97 6.40 0.82 2.52
C GLY A 97 7.47 -0.22 2.84
N SER A 98 8.72 0.00 2.38
CA SER A 98 9.82 -0.93 2.54
C SER A 98 11.07 -0.27 3.16
N SER A 99 10.93 0.87 3.83
CA SER A 99 12.06 1.62 4.41
C SER A 99 12.77 0.87 5.54
N ASP A 100 12.04 0.04 6.27
CA ASP A 100 12.52 -0.84 7.34
C ASP A 100 12.60 -2.32 6.90
N CYS A 101 12.53 -2.58 5.59
CA CYS A 101 12.54 -3.94 5.05
C CYS A 101 13.97 -4.45 4.86
N GLU A 102 14.40 -5.36 5.74
CA GLU A 102 15.71 -6.02 5.65
C GLU A 102 15.79 -7.06 4.52
N ALA A 103 14.64 -7.55 4.02
CA ALA A 103 14.57 -8.53 2.94
C ALA A 103 14.83 -7.94 1.53
N GLY A 104 15.18 -6.64 1.45
CA GLY A 104 15.53 -5.97 0.19
C GLY A 104 14.35 -5.71 -0.75
N CYS A 105 13.12 -5.66 -0.24
CA CYS A 105 11.97 -5.35 -1.08
C CYS A 105 12.07 -3.92 -1.64
N LYS A 106 12.11 -3.81 -2.98
CA LYS A 106 12.13 -2.51 -3.67
C LYS A 106 10.88 -1.67 -3.39
N SER A 107 9.74 -2.30 -3.12
CA SER A 107 8.46 -1.67 -2.76
C SER A 107 7.49 -2.71 -2.22
N HIS A 108 6.62 -2.31 -1.29
CA HIS A 108 5.45 -3.07 -0.83
C HIS A 108 4.14 -2.61 -1.51
N LEU A 109 4.23 -1.69 -2.47
CA LEU A 109 3.16 -1.30 -3.38
C LEU A 109 3.44 -1.83 -4.78
N LYS A 110 2.50 -2.60 -5.32
CA LYS A 110 2.51 -3.17 -6.67
C LYS A 110 1.40 -2.55 -7.51
N PHE A 111 1.68 -2.26 -8.77
CA PHE A 111 0.71 -1.77 -9.74
C PHE A 111 0.30 -2.88 -10.72
N LYS A 112 -1.00 -3.00 -10.98
CA LYS A 112 -1.56 -3.84 -12.04
C LYS A 112 -2.43 -2.98 -12.95
N LEU A 113 -2.22 -3.09 -14.26
CA LEU A 113 -3.14 -2.53 -15.24
C LEU A 113 -4.49 -3.27 -15.11
N LEU A 114 -5.59 -2.54 -15.31
CA LEU A 114 -6.92 -3.14 -15.43
C LEU A 114 -7.06 -3.86 -16.77
#